data_AF-A0A1E3GNE1-F1
#
_entry.id   AF-A0A1E3GNE1-F1
#
_cell.length_a   1.000
_cell.length_b   1.000
_cell.length_c   1.000
_cell.angle_alpha   90.00
_cell.angle_beta   90.00
_cell.angle_gamma   90.00
#
_symmetry.space_group_name_H-M   'P 1'
#
loop_
_entity.id
_entity.type
_entity.pdbx_description
1 polymer ?
#
loop_
_entity_poly.entity_id
_entity_poly.type
_entity_poly.pdbx_seq_one_letter_code
_entity_poly.pdbx_strand_id
1 'polypeptide(L)'
;MRRKVQKDLNDTILKNPIYLRAKWSFLESSIIAWSTDYKHYLLKFFSWFIFLSFLIISVLKLEIIKTNAIFFSSWKELMTWQGVFLGGQLTIIAVVYPLVVGFISVLFQDKSAKTIIFPVYKKYSGFMFAGLSGMAFAIFIIGCFFLRSFLDDITYSAFCIASAIWLFCNILMTAWFFTKTFIILNDESRNELITRFSIQEACISDISSRLKISIIKNSKGYDLLKEKDSDILSADSYSYSEIDFSKITKKVKDKYEISNINYTLINTAIYLQTLILKVKKIEKCEIFIQPYKQEGWRIQT
;
A
#
# COMPACT_ATOMS: atom_id res chain seq x y z
N MET A 1 19.11 1.79 9.12
CA MET A 1 17.88 2.11 9.87
C MET A 1 16.69 1.23 9.48
N ARG A 2 16.11 1.37 8.26
CA ARG A 2 14.91 0.62 7.84
C ARG A 2 14.98 -0.91 8.01
N ARG A 3 16.11 -1.54 7.65
CA ARG A 3 16.33 -2.99 7.82
C ARG A 3 16.34 -3.44 9.29
N LYS A 4 16.84 -2.62 10.21
CA LYS A 4 16.96 -2.94 11.64
C LYS A 4 15.60 -2.83 12.34
N VAL A 5 14.85 -1.76 12.05
CA VAL A 5 13.44 -1.62 12.45
C VAL A 5 12.61 -2.83 12.00
N GLN A 6 12.76 -3.26 10.73
CA GLN A 6 12.04 -4.43 10.22
C GLN A 6 12.43 -5.73 10.94
N LYS A 7 13.71 -5.89 11.27
CA LYS A 7 14.20 -7.05 12.03
C LYS A 7 13.60 -7.09 13.43
N ASP A 8 13.62 -5.99 14.16
CA ASP A 8 13.10 -5.92 15.53
C ASP A 8 11.56 -6.13 15.56
N LEU A 9 10.84 -5.60 14.58
CA LEU A 9 9.42 -5.89 14.36
C LEU A 9 9.16 -7.37 14.10
N ASN A 10 9.96 -7.99 13.22
CA ASN A 10 9.86 -9.42 12.89
C ASN A 10 10.12 -10.30 14.11
N ASP A 11 11.08 -9.92 14.96
CA ASP A 11 11.49 -10.73 16.10
C ASP A 11 10.58 -10.56 17.32
N THR A 12 9.86 -9.44 17.44
CA THR A 12 9.01 -9.13 18.61
C THR A 12 7.53 -9.25 18.30
N ILE A 13 6.99 -8.36 17.45
CA ILE A 13 5.55 -8.16 17.32
C ILE A 13 4.94 -9.16 16.35
N LEU A 14 5.66 -9.47 15.28
CA LEU A 14 5.15 -10.35 14.22
C LEU A 14 5.11 -11.83 14.66
N LYS A 15 5.79 -12.20 15.75
CA LYS A 15 5.70 -13.53 16.39
C LYS A 15 4.62 -13.61 17.48
N ASN A 16 4.01 -12.49 17.87
CA ASN A 16 3.02 -12.48 18.94
C ASN A 16 1.75 -13.26 18.51
N PRO A 17 1.22 -14.18 19.34
CA PRO A 17 0.01 -14.95 19.01
C PRO A 17 -1.22 -14.08 18.77
N ILE A 18 -1.33 -12.92 19.45
CA ILE A 18 -2.42 -11.95 19.24
C ILE A 18 -2.32 -11.34 17.83
N TYR A 19 -1.11 -11.00 17.40
CA TYR A 19 -0.87 -10.47 16.06
C TYR A 19 -1.16 -11.52 14.97
N LEU A 20 -0.72 -12.76 15.18
CA LEU A 20 -0.96 -13.87 14.26
C LEU A 20 -2.45 -14.20 14.14
N ARG A 21 -3.21 -14.14 15.23
CA ARG A 21 -4.66 -14.32 15.22
C ARG A 21 -5.39 -13.19 14.48
N ALA A 22 -4.88 -11.96 14.57
CA ALA A 22 -5.44 -10.81 13.88
C ALA A 22 -5.04 -10.71 12.39
N LYS A 23 -4.14 -11.59 11.91
CA LYS A 23 -3.58 -11.53 10.55
C LYS A 23 -4.68 -11.66 9.49
N TRP A 24 -4.55 -10.87 8.43
CA TRP A 24 -5.43 -10.98 7.27
C TRP A 24 -5.19 -12.29 6.53
N SER A 25 -6.26 -12.90 6.03
CA SER A 25 -6.13 -13.97 5.05
C SER A 25 -5.49 -13.46 3.76
N PHE A 26 -4.99 -14.35 2.90
CA PHE A 26 -4.35 -13.96 1.65
C PHE A 26 -5.26 -13.10 0.75
N LEU A 27 -6.55 -13.46 0.68
CA LEU A 27 -7.55 -12.71 -0.09
C LEU A 27 -7.82 -11.33 0.52
N GLU A 28 -8.01 -11.26 1.83
CA GLU A 28 -8.22 -9.99 2.54
C GLU A 28 -7.01 -9.06 2.37
N SER A 29 -5.80 -9.60 2.56
CA SER A 29 -4.57 -8.83 2.42
C SER A 29 -4.40 -8.29 1.00
N SER A 30 -4.76 -9.08 -0.01
CA SER A 30 -4.70 -8.66 -1.42
C SER A 30 -5.67 -7.51 -1.69
N ILE A 31 -6.93 -7.63 -1.23
CA ILE A 31 -7.95 -6.61 -1.44
C ILE A 31 -7.62 -5.32 -0.68
N ILE A 32 -7.11 -5.41 0.55
CA ILE A 32 -6.65 -4.24 1.31
C ILE A 32 -5.50 -3.55 0.58
N ALA A 33 -4.55 -4.31 0.03
CA ALA A 33 -3.45 -3.74 -0.76
C ALA A 33 -3.97 -3.03 -2.02
N TRP A 34 -4.89 -3.65 -2.75
CA TRP A 34 -5.52 -3.08 -3.94
C TRP A 34 -6.33 -1.82 -3.60
N SER A 35 -7.01 -1.78 -2.47
CA SER A 35 -7.78 -0.60 -2.05
C SER A 35 -6.90 0.55 -1.54
N THR A 36 -5.75 0.23 -0.93
CA THR A 36 -4.83 1.24 -0.38
C THR A 36 -4.10 2.02 -1.48
N ASP A 37 -3.64 1.33 -2.53
CA ASP A 37 -2.99 1.95 -3.69
C ASP A 37 -3.73 1.59 -4.99
N TYR A 38 -5.01 1.96 -5.04
CA TYR A 38 -5.91 1.58 -6.13
C TYR A 38 -5.44 2.02 -7.50
N LYS A 39 -4.69 3.13 -7.63
CA LYS A 39 -4.17 3.59 -8.93
C LYS A 39 -3.09 2.67 -9.45
N HIS A 40 -2.11 2.33 -8.62
CA HIS A 40 -1.00 1.46 -9.00
C HIS A 40 -1.50 0.04 -9.31
N TYR A 41 -2.39 -0.49 -8.47
CA TYR A 41 -2.94 -1.82 -8.70
C TYR A 41 -3.90 -1.87 -9.89
N LEU A 42 -4.66 -0.81 -10.16
CA LEU A 42 -5.50 -0.74 -11.37
C LEU A 42 -4.66 -0.84 -12.63
N LEU A 43 -3.53 -0.12 -12.69
CA LEU A 43 -2.63 -0.16 -13.84
C LEU A 43 -2.00 -1.54 -14.02
N LYS A 44 -1.58 -2.18 -12.92
CA LYS A 44 -1.11 -3.58 -12.96
C LYS A 44 -2.18 -4.55 -13.43
N PHE A 45 -3.41 -4.40 -12.94
CA PHE A 45 -4.54 -5.25 -13.31
C PHE A 45 -4.89 -5.09 -14.79
N PHE A 46 -4.95 -3.85 -15.26
CA PHE A 46 -5.15 -3.53 -16.68
C PHE A 46 -4.05 -4.14 -17.57
N SER A 47 -2.79 -3.95 -17.20
CA SER A 47 -1.64 -4.52 -17.91
C SER A 47 -1.68 -6.06 -17.93
N TRP A 48 -2.14 -6.69 -16.84
CA TRP A 48 -2.31 -8.13 -16.76
C TRP A 48 -3.35 -8.64 -17.76
N PHE A 49 -4.49 -7.95 -17.92
CA PHE A 49 -5.51 -8.35 -18.90
C PHE A 49 -5.08 -8.14 -20.34
N ILE A 50 -4.30 -7.10 -20.62
CA ILE A 50 -3.69 -6.94 -21.96
C ILE A 50 -2.75 -8.11 -22.23
N PHE A 51 -1.86 -8.44 -21.30
CA PHE A 51 -0.95 -9.57 -21.43
C PHE A 51 -1.70 -10.90 -21.59
N LEU A 52 -2.76 -11.11 -20.81
CA LEU A 52 -3.63 -12.27 -20.92
C LEU A 52 -4.27 -12.36 -22.31
N SER A 53 -4.71 -11.24 -22.88
CA SER A 53 -5.26 -11.19 -24.24
C SER A 53 -4.22 -11.66 -25.26
N PHE A 54 -2.96 -11.19 -25.16
CA PHE A 54 -1.86 -11.65 -26.03
C PHE A 54 -1.56 -13.15 -25.88
N LEU A 55 -1.61 -13.69 -24.65
CA LEU A 55 -1.46 -15.12 -24.43
C LEU A 55 -2.59 -15.91 -25.09
N ILE A 56 -3.83 -15.47 -24.95
CA ILE A 56 -5.00 -16.12 -25.58
C ILE A 56 -4.88 -16.09 -27.11
N ILE A 57 -4.45 -14.96 -27.70
CA ILE A 57 -4.20 -14.87 -29.15
C ILE A 57 -3.17 -15.91 -29.60
N SER A 58 -2.08 -16.05 -28.84
CA SER A 58 -1.01 -16.99 -29.16
C SER A 58 -1.49 -18.45 -29.12
N VAL A 59 -2.30 -18.79 -28.12
CA VAL A 59 -2.92 -20.12 -27.98
C VAL A 59 -3.91 -20.38 -29.12
N LEU A 60 -4.82 -19.45 -29.40
CA LEU A 60 -5.81 -19.60 -30.47
C LEU A 60 -5.16 -19.75 -31.85
N LYS A 61 -4.11 -18.98 -32.14
CA LYS A 61 -3.36 -19.13 -33.40
C LYS A 61 -2.71 -20.49 -33.54
N LEU A 62 -2.17 -21.05 -32.45
CA LEU A 62 -1.58 -22.39 -32.43
C LEU A 62 -2.64 -23.49 -32.64
N GLU A 63 -3.83 -23.31 -32.07
CA GLU A 63 -4.93 -24.28 -32.15
C GLU A 63 -5.60 -24.29 -33.52
N ILE A 64 -5.72 -23.13 -34.18
CA ILE A 64 -6.26 -23.01 -35.56
C ILE A 64 -5.35 -23.71 -36.58
N ILE A 65 -4.03 -23.70 -36.38
CA ILE A 65 -3.09 -24.47 -37.23
C ILE A 65 -3.34 -25.98 -37.10
N LYS A 66 -3.90 -26.44 -35.96
CA LYS A 66 -4.14 -27.86 -35.68
C LYS A 66 -5.56 -28.33 -35.98
N THR A 67 -6.58 -27.47 -35.93
CA THR A 67 -7.99 -27.89 -35.93
C THR A 67 -8.83 -27.07 -36.90
N ASN A 68 -9.51 -27.75 -37.84
CA ASN A 68 -10.36 -27.14 -38.86
C ASN A 68 -11.58 -26.40 -38.26
N ALA A 69 -11.80 -25.17 -38.77
CA ALA A 69 -12.93 -24.21 -38.79
C ALA A 69 -14.24 -24.40 -37.98
N ILE A 70 -14.62 -25.59 -37.52
CA ILE A 70 -15.92 -25.85 -36.89
C ILE A 70 -16.01 -25.20 -35.50
N PHE A 71 -14.89 -25.12 -34.77
CA PHE A 71 -14.82 -24.45 -33.47
C PHE A 71 -15.14 -22.95 -33.55
N PHE A 72 -14.92 -22.30 -34.71
CA PHE A 72 -15.03 -20.85 -34.85
C PHE A 72 -16.48 -20.33 -34.91
N SER A 73 -17.42 -21.15 -35.36
CA SER A 73 -18.83 -20.73 -35.55
C SER A 73 -19.53 -20.36 -34.24
N SER A 74 -19.19 -21.02 -33.13
CA SER A 74 -19.77 -20.77 -31.80
C SER A 74 -19.32 -19.44 -31.18
N TRP A 75 -18.25 -18.82 -31.69
CA TRP A 75 -17.70 -17.58 -31.13
C TRP A 75 -18.48 -16.32 -31.55
N LYS A 76 -19.29 -16.38 -32.61
CA LYS A 76 -20.13 -15.25 -33.02
C LYS A 76 -21.19 -14.91 -31.96
N GLU A 77 -21.77 -15.92 -31.29
CA GLU A 77 -22.65 -15.70 -30.13
C GLU A 77 -21.92 -15.12 -28.92
N LEU A 78 -20.62 -15.40 -28.80
CA LEU A 78 -19.76 -14.84 -27.76
C LEU A 78 -19.47 -13.34 -27.98
N MET A 79 -19.93 -12.73 -29.07
CA MET A 79 -19.80 -11.27 -29.27
C MET A 79 -21.01 -10.51 -28.72
N THR A 80 -22.18 -11.16 -28.71
CA THR A 80 -23.45 -10.51 -28.40
C THR A 80 -23.65 -10.27 -26.89
N TRP A 81 -23.01 -11.07 -26.02
CA TRP A 81 -23.17 -10.93 -24.56
C TRP A 81 -22.54 -9.64 -24.02
N GLN A 82 -21.49 -9.12 -24.63
CA GLN A 82 -20.71 -8.00 -24.09
C GLN A 82 -21.58 -6.76 -23.81
N GLY A 83 -22.58 -6.48 -24.66
CA GLY A 83 -23.48 -5.34 -24.49
C GLY A 83 -24.37 -5.45 -23.25
N VAL A 84 -24.94 -6.62 -22.99
CA VAL A 84 -25.81 -6.86 -21.82
C VAL A 84 -25.01 -6.70 -20.53
N PHE A 85 -23.82 -7.30 -20.47
CA PHE A 85 -22.98 -7.24 -19.28
C PHE A 85 -22.32 -5.88 -19.07
N LEU A 86 -22.02 -5.14 -20.15
CA LEU A 86 -21.58 -3.74 -20.07
C LEU A 86 -22.65 -2.88 -19.39
N GLY A 87 -23.91 -2.99 -19.82
CA GLY A 87 -25.03 -2.27 -19.21
C GLY A 87 -25.20 -2.60 -17.72
N GLY A 88 -25.11 -3.89 -17.38
CA GLY A 88 -25.14 -4.35 -15.99
C GLY A 88 -24.01 -3.76 -15.14
N GLN A 89 -22.76 -3.80 -15.63
CA GLN A 89 -21.61 -3.22 -14.94
C GLN A 89 -21.74 -1.71 -14.74
N LEU A 90 -22.15 -0.97 -15.77
CA LEU A 90 -22.37 0.48 -15.66
C LEU A 90 -23.46 0.81 -14.63
N THR A 91 -24.53 0.00 -14.56
CA THR A 91 -25.59 0.17 -13.55
C THR A 91 -25.05 -0.06 -12.13
N ILE A 92 -24.24 -1.11 -11.95
CA ILE A 92 -23.61 -1.39 -10.65
C ILE A 92 -22.71 -0.23 -10.21
N ILE A 93 -21.88 0.29 -11.11
CA ILE A 93 -20.92 1.35 -10.80
C ILE A 93 -21.62 2.70 -10.59
N ALA A 94 -22.60 3.05 -11.42
CA ALA A 94 -23.23 4.36 -11.42
C ALA A 94 -24.34 4.50 -10.37
N VAL A 95 -25.05 3.41 -10.06
CA VAL A 95 -26.22 3.43 -9.18
C VAL A 95 -25.96 2.65 -7.91
N VAL A 96 -25.61 1.38 -8.03
CA VAL A 96 -25.60 0.45 -6.89
C VAL A 96 -24.49 0.80 -5.89
N TYR A 97 -23.26 1.01 -6.35
CA TYR A 97 -22.14 1.35 -5.47
C TYR A 97 -22.35 2.69 -4.75
N PRO A 98 -22.70 3.81 -5.42
CA PRO A 98 -23.00 5.06 -4.73
C PRO A 98 -24.15 4.94 -3.74
N LEU A 99 -25.21 4.20 -4.08
CA LEU A 99 -26.35 4.00 -3.20
C LEU A 99 -25.95 3.26 -1.91
N VAL A 100 -25.23 2.14 -2.04
CA VAL A 100 -24.79 1.34 -0.89
C VAL A 100 -23.81 2.12 -0.01
N VAL A 101 -22.84 2.81 -0.61
CA VAL A 101 -21.87 3.64 0.13
C VAL A 101 -22.57 4.82 0.81
N GLY A 102 -23.54 5.44 0.13
CA GLY A 102 -24.39 6.50 0.67
C GLY A 102 -25.21 6.01 1.87
N PHE A 103 -25.85 4.85 1.74
CA PHE A 103 -26.58 4.21 2.83
C PHE A 103 -25.70 3.95 4.05
N ILE A 104 -24.51 3.37 3.85
CA ILE A 104 -23.53 3.15 4.93
C ILE A 104 -23.11 4.48 5.57
N SER A 105 -22.88 5.53 4.78
CA SER A 105 -22.55 6.85 5.30
C SER A 105 -23.69 7.50 6.09
N VAL A 106 -24.95 7.16 5.80
CA VAL A 106 -26.13 7.63 6.53
C VAL A 106 -26.39 6.76 7.75
N LEU A 107 -26.09 5.48 7.72
CA LEU A 107 -26.29 4.57 8.86
C LEU A 107 -25.34 4.91 10.01
N PHE A 108 -24.10 5.29 9.70
CA PHE A 108 -23.15 5.80 10.68
C PHE A 108 -23.32 7.32 10.92
N GLN A 109 -24.48 7.75 11.42
CA GLN A 109 -24.78 9.18 11.68
C GLN A 109 -23.87 9.80 12.75
N ASP A 110 -23.42 9.00 13.71
CA ASP A 110 -22.53 9.47 14.78
C ASP A 110 -21.19 9.92 14.20
N LYS A 111 -20.88 11.22 14.38
CA LYS A 111 -19.65 11.85 13.85
C LYS A 111 -18.38 11.10 14.23
N SER A 112 -18.31 10.57 15.45
CA SER A 112 -17.17 9.78 15.95
C SER A 112 -17.05 8.44 15.22
N ALA A 113 -18.15 7.71 15.13
CA ALA A 113 -18.23 6.42 14.45
C ALA A 113 -17.88 6.55 12.96
N LYS A 114 -18.44 7.55 12.27
CA LYS A 114 -18.17 7.82 10.85
C LYS A 114 -16.69 8.08 10.57
N THR A 115 -16.02 8.85 11.43
CA THR A 115 -14.62 9.25 11.20
C THR A 115 -13.65 8.07 11.30
N ILE A 116 -13.97 7.06 12.13
CA ILE A 116 -13.11 5.90 12.35
C ILE A 116 -13.52 4.72 11.46
N ILE A 117 -14.82 4.43 11.37
CA ILE A 117 -15.35 3.23 10.69
C ILE A 117 -15.31 3.40 9.18
N PHE A 118 -15.64 4.58 8.66
CA PHE A 118 -15.75 4.78 7.22
C PHE A 118 -14.41 4.56 6.48
N PRO A 119 -13.25 5.08 6.95
CA PRO A 119 -11.96 4.77 6.33
C PRO A 119 -11.60 3.28 6.35
N VAL A 120 -11.89 2.57 7.45
CA VAL A 120 -11.70 1.12 7.58
C VAL A 120 -12.56 0.38 6.57
N TYR A 121 -13.84 0.77 6.47
CA TYR A 121 -14.78 0.25 5.49
C TYR A 121 -14.28 0.48 4.06
N LYS A 122 -13.79 1.67 3.71
CA LYS A 122 -13.27 1.95 2.36
C LYS A 122 -12.15 0.98 1.96
N LYS A 123 -11.20 0.77 2.87
CA LYS A 123 -10.06 -0.12 2.63
C LYS A 123 -10.49 -1.59 2.54
N TYR A 124 -11.31 -2.04 3.49
CA TYR A 124 -11.63 -3.46 3.62
C TYR A 124 -12.68 -3.97 2.62
N SER A 125 -13.67 -3.14 2.28
CA SER A 125 -14.67 -3.49 1.27
C SER A 125 -14.12 -3.50 -0.15
N GLY A 126 -12.96 -2.85 -0.39
CA GLY A 126 -12.34 -2.77 -1.70
C GLY A 126 -13.17 -2.00 -2.74
N PHE A 127 -14.22 -1.28 -2.32
CA PHE A 127 -15.20 -0.71 -3.26
C PHE A 127 -14.58 0.26 -4.26
N MET A 128 -13.56 1.03 -3.85
CA MET A 128 -12.86 1.95 -4.74
C MET A 128 -12.15 1.20 -5.88
N PHE A 129 -11.44 0.12 -5.55
CA PHE A 129 -10.77 -0.71 -6.55
C PHE A 129 -11.78 -1.46 -7.42
N ALA A 130 -12.80 -2.07 -6.82
CA ALA A 130 -13.85 -2.80 -7.55
C ALA A 130 -14.60 -1.88 -8.54
N GLY A 131 -14.95 -0.67 -8.12
CA GLY A 131 -15.60 0.33 -8.98
C GLY A 131 -14.70 0.80 -10.12
N LEU A 132 -13.44 1.12 -9.83
CA LEU A 132 -12.49 1.55 -10.86
C LEU A 132 -12.14 0.43 -11.85
N SER A 133 -12.02 -0.81 -11.39
CA SER A 133 -11.83 -1.98 -12.26
C SER A 133 -13.03 -2.19 -13.17
N GLY A 134 -14.25 -2.07 -12.64
CA GLY A 134 -15.48 -2.13 -13.45
C GLY A 134 -15.54 -1.01 -14.50
N MET A 135 -15.12 0.21 -14.13
CA MET A 135 -15.11 1.34 -15.06
C MET A 135 -14.05 1.17 -16.15
N ALA A 136 -12.85 0.71 -15.79
CA ALA A 136 -11.79 0.39 -16.74
C ALA A 136 -12.20 -0.74 -17.69
N PHE A 137 -12.90 -1.75 -17.18
CA PHE A 137 -13.48 -2.82 -17.97
C PHE A 137 -14.51 -2.28 -18.99
N ALA A 138 -15.41 -1.39 -18.57
CA ALA A 138 -16.40 -0.79 -19.47
C ALA A 138 -15.73 0.01 -20.60
N ILE A 139 -14.73 0.83 -20.27
CA ILE A 139 -13.93 1.57 -21.26
C ILE A 139 -13.20 0.61 -22.20
N PHE A 140 -12.67 -0.49 -21.68
CA PHE A 140 -11.98 -1.51 -22.48
C PHE A 140 -12.91 -2.18 -23.49
N ILE A 141 -14.13 -2.57 -23.09
CA ILE A 141 -15.13 -3.14 -24.00
C ILE A 141 -15.51 -2.13 -25.09
N ILE A 142 -15.79 -0.88 -24.71
CA ILE A 142 -16.12 0.18 -25.67
C ILE A 142 -14.96 0.39 -26.66
N GLY A 143 -13.72 0.44 -26.15
CA GLY A 143 -12.52 0.55 -26.99
C GLY A 143 -12.37 -0.63 -27.95
N CYS A 144 -12.58 -1.86 -27.48
CA CYS A 144 -12.57 -3.06 -28.32
C CYS A 144 -13.64 -2.99 -29.42
N PHE A 145 -14.84 -2.51 -29.10
CA PHE A 145 -15.93 -2.35 -30.06
C PHE A 145 -15.55 -1.40 -31.20
N PHE A 146 -14.92 -0.25 -30.90
CA PHE A 146 -14.42 0.66 -31.94
C PHE A 146 -13.27 0.06 -32.76
N LEU A 147 -12.39 -0.71 -32.11
CA LEU A 147 -11.27 -1.37 -32.77
C LEU A 147 -11.69 -2.59 -33.60
N ARG A 148 -12.91 -3.11 -33.45
CA ARG A 148 -13.43 -4.28 -34.19
C ARG A 148 -13.21 -4.18 -35.69
N SER A 149 -13.36 -2.99 -36.27
CA SER A 149 -13.20 -2.77 -37.72
C SER A 149 -11.76 -2.96 -38.22
N PHE A 150 -10.77 -2.90 -37.33
CA PHE A 150 -9.35 -3.01 -37.64
C PHE A 150 -8.74 -4.36 -37.24
N LEU A 151 -9.49 -5.19 -36.49
CA LEU A 151 -8.99 -6.44 -35.91
C LEU A 151 -9.48 -7.65 -36.71
N ASP A 152 -8.60 -8.64 -36.87
CA ASP A 152 -8.98 -9.95 -37.37
C ASP A 152 -9.89 -10.68 -36.37
N ASP A 153 -10.72 -11.58 -36.89
CA ASP A 153 -11.73 -12.28 -36.09
C ASP A 153 -11.11 -13.05 -34.91
N ILE A 154 -9.90 -13.60 -35.09
CA ILE A 154 -9.17 -14.34 -34.04
C ILE A 154 -8.77 -13.41 -32.90
N THR A 155 -8.17 -12.27 -33.21
CA THR A 155 -7.73 -11.30 -32.21
C THR A 155 -8.91 -10.72 -31.44
N TYR A 156 -10.01 -10.41 -32.13
CA TYR A 156 -11.20 -9.92 -31.45
C TYR A 156 -11.83 -10.99 -30.54
N SER A 157 -11.93 -12.25 -30.99
CA SER A 157 -12.40 -13.35 -30.12
C SER A 157 -11.54 -13.51 -28.87
N ALA A 158 -10.22 -13.34 -28.99
CA ALA A 158 -9.32 -13.37 -27.84
C ALA A 158 -9.60 -12.25 -26.84
N PHE A 159 -9.85 -11.03 -27.32
CA PHE A 159 -10.28 -9.92 -26.46
C PHE A 159 -11.61 -10.19 -25.79
N CYS A 160 -12.56 -10.84 -26.48
CA CYS A 160 -13.83 -11.23 -25.88
C CYS A 160 -13.64 -12.24 -24.74
N ILE A 161 -12.80 -13.27 -24.92
CA ILE A 161 -12.48 -14.23 -23.85
C ILE A 161 -11.81 -13.52 -22.66
N ALA A 162 -10.79 -12.69 -22.92
CA ALA A 162 -10.11 -11.94 -21.87
C ALA A 162 -11.08 -11.04 -21.10
N SER A 163 -12.02 -10.41 -21.81
CA SER A 163 -13.07 -9.59 -21.22
C SER A 163 -14.05 -10.42 -20.36
N ALA A 164 -14.37 -11.65 -20.75
CA ALA A 164 -15.21 -12.54 -19.94
C ALA A 164 -14.53 -12.91 -18.61
N ILE A 165 -13.23 -13.22 -18.66
CA ILE A 165 -12.42 -13.50 -17.46
C ILE A 165 -12.37 -12.26 -16.55
N TRP A 166 -12.17 -11.08 -17.13
CA TRP A 166 -12.18 -9.82 -16.36
C TRP A 166 -13.54 -9.57 -15.72
N LEU A 167 -14.62 -9.72 -16.48
CA LEU A 167 -15.98 -9.59 -15.96
C LEU A 167 -16.21 -10.53 -14.78
N PHE A 168 -15.77 -11.78 -14.87
CA PHE A 168 -15.86 -12.75 -13.78
C PHE A 168 -15.12 -12.26 -12.53
N CYS A 169 -13.90 -11.73 -12.67
CA CYS A 169 -13.18 -11.10 -11.57
C CYS A 169 -13.95 -9.91 -10.98
N ASN A 170 -14.56 -9.06 -11.81
CA ASN A 170 -15.39 -7.94 -11.34
C ASN A 170 -16.61 -8.42 -10.54
N ILE A 171 -17.29 -9.49 -10.99
CA ILE A 171 -18.40 -10.10 -10.25
C ILE A 171 -17.95 -10.59 -8.87
N LEU A 172 -16.80 -11.26 -8.78
CA LEU A 172 -16.24 -11.71 -7.49
C LEU A 172 -15.92 -10.52 -6.57
N MET A 173 -15.38 -9.43 -7.12
CA MET A 173 -15.13 -8.20 -6.35
C MET A 173 -16.41 -7.52 -5.89
N THR A 174 -17.45 -7.48 -6.73
CA THR A 174 -18.78 -6.98 -6.36
C THR A 174 -19.39 -7.82 -5.25
N ALA A 175 -19.32 -9.15 -5.36
CA ALA A 175 -19.79 -10.06 -4.31
C ALA A 175 -19.04 -9.82 -2.99
N TRP A 176 -17.72 -9.71 -3.04
CA TRP A 176 -16.89 -9.37 -1.87
C TRP A 176 -17.32 -8.05 -1.23
N PHE A 177 -17.48 -7.01 -2.03
CA PHE A 177 -17.93 -5.70 -1.58
C PHE A 177 -19.25 -5.79 -0.81
N PHE A 178 -20.23 -6.53 -1.33
CA PHE A 178 -21.51 -6.73 -0.65
C PHE A 178 -21.35 -7.52 0.65
N THR A 179 -20.64 -8.64 0.63
CA THR A 179 -20.39 -9.43 1.85
C THR A 179 -19.76 -8.58 2.95
N LYS A 180 -18.73 -7.78 2.62
CA LYS A 180 -18.08 -6.90 3.61
C LYS A 180 -18.97 -5.75 4.06
N THR A 181 -19.86 -5.28 3.20
CA THR A 181 -20.89 -4.31 3.58
C THR A 181 -21.91 -4.92 4.55
N PHE A 182 -22.30 -6.19 4.41
CA PHE A 182 -23.15 -6.82 5.42
C PHE A 182 -22.41 -7.05 6.74
N ILE A 183 -21.14 -7.43 6.69
CA ILE A 183 -20.32 -7.64 7.90
C ILE A 183 -20.15 -6.35 8.70
N ILE A 184 -19.98 -5.18 8.06
CA ILE A 184 -19.82 -3.91 8.78
C ILE A 184 -21.13 -3.43 9.43
N LEU A 185 -22.28 -3.88 8.93
CA LEU A 185 -23.59 -3.55 9.50
C LEU A 185 -23.83 -4.25 10.84
N ASN A 186 -23.24 -5.43 11.05
CA ASN A 186 -23.29 -6.11 12.35
C ASN A 186 -22.30 -5.48 13.33
N ASP A 187 -22.77 -5.05 14.50
CA ASP A 187 -21.96 -4.39 15.52
C ASP A 187 -20.81 -5.26 16.03
N GLU A 188 -21.06 -6.55 16.26
CA GLU A 188 -20.06 -7.50 16.77
C GLU A 188 -18.92 -7.69 15.75
N SER A 189 -19.29 -8.05 14.51
CA SER A 189 -18.32 -8.27 13.44
C SER A 189 -17.58 -6.99 13.06
N ARG A 190 -18.24 -5.83 13.14
CA ARG A 190 -17.61 -4.53 12.95
C ARG A 190 -16.54 -4.26 14.01
N ASN A 191 -16.85 -4.48 15.28
CA ASN A 191 -15.90 -4.23 16.37
C ASN A 191 -14.69 -5.17 16.29
N GLU A 192 -14.90 -6.43 15.91
CA GLU A 192 -13.81 -7.37 15.62
C GLU A 192 -12.94 -6.87 14.46
N LEU A 193 -13.56 -6.42 13.36
CA LEU A 193 -12.84 -5.90 12.20
C LEU A 193 -12.00 -4.66 12.54
N ILE A 194 -12.57 -3.71 13.30
CA ILE A 194 -11.86 -2.50 13.74
C ILE A 194 -10.67 -2.87 14.62
N THR A 195 -10.84 -3.86 15.51
CA THR A 195 -9.76 -4.35 16.38
C THR A 195 -8.64 -4.98 15.55
N ARG A 196 -8.97 -5.86 14.60
CA ARG A 196 -7.99 -6.48 13.69
C ARG A 196 -7.27 -5.42 12.85
N PHE A 197 -8.00 -4.47 12.30
CA PHE A 197 -7.44 -3.36 11.54
C PHE A 197 -6.49 -2.49 12.37
N SER A 198 -6.87 -2.19 13.62
CA SER A 198 -6.04 -1.40 14.54
C SER A 198 -4.74 -2.13 14.88
N ILE A 199 -4.80 -3.45 15.12
CA ILE A 199 -3.60 -4.27 15.39
C ILE A 199 -2.69 -4.34 14.15
N GLN A 200 -3.25 -4.53 12.96
CA GLN A 200 -2.46 -4.77 11.75
C GLN A 200 -1.87 -3.49 11.16
N GLU A 201 -2.59 -2.38 11.19
CA GLU A 201 -2.20 -1.18 10.46
C GLU A 201 -1.77 -0.04 11.39
N ALA A 202 -2.60 0.32 12.38
CA ALA A 202 -2.31 1.42 13.29
C ALA A 202 -1.17 1.08 14.26
N CYS A 203 -1.23 -0.09 14.90
CA CYS A 203 -0.25 -0.53 15.89
C CYS A 203 1.14 -0.76 15.26
N ILE A 204 1.20 -1.46 14.11
CA ILE A 204 2.47 -1.67 13.40
C ILE A 204 3.08 -0.36 12.92
N SER A 205 2.26 0.56 12.38
CA SER A 205 2.75 1.86 11.92
C SER A 205 3.27 2.73 13.08
N ASP A 206 2.52 2.79 14.19
CA ASP A 206 2.92 3.54 15.39
C ASP A 206 4.19 2.96 16.02
N ILE A 207 4.25 1.64 16.21
CA ILE A 207 5.44 1.00 16.79
C ILE A 207 6.65 1.14 15.86
N SER A 208 6.47 1.01 14.53
CA SER A 208 7.55 1.27 13.58
C SER A 208 8.09 2.69 13.71
N SER A 209 7.21 3.68 13.86
CA SER A 209 7.58 5.09 14.03
C SER A 209 8.29 5.32 15.37
N ARG A 210 7.78 4.75 16.47
CA ARG A 210 8.42 4.82 17.79
C ARG A 210 9.78 4.12 17.82
N LEU A 211 9.92 2.96 17.18
CA LEU A 211 11.19 2.26 17.04
C LEU A 211 12.20 3.09 16.27
N LYS A 212 11.80 3.74 15.17
CA LYS A 212 12.67 4.68 14.44
C LYS A 212 13.19 5.79 15.35
N ILE A 213 12.31 6.42 16.14
CA ILE A 213 12.70 7.48 17.08
C ILE A 213 13.63 6.92 18.17
N SER A 214 13.31 5.77 18.74
CA SER A 214 14.14 5.12 19.78
C SER A 214 15.54 4.79 19.25
N ILE A 215 15.63 4.26 18.03
CA ILE A 215 16.89 3.97 17.36
C ILE A 215 17.70 5.25 17.08
N ILE A 216 17.05 6.35 16.73
CA ILE A 216 17.72 7.66 16.57
C ILE A 216 18.26 8.16 17.92
N LYS A 217 17.46 8.08 18.98
CA LYS A 217 17.84 8.56 20.32
C LYS A 217 18.95 7.72 20.96
N ASN A 218 18.95 6.41 20.73
CA ASN A 218 19.91 5.48 21.30
C ASN A 218 20.81 4.87 20.23
N SER A 219 21.31 5.69 19.29
CA SER A 219 22.08 5.20 18.15
C SER A 219 23.40 4.52 18.54
N LYS A 220 23.97 4.88 19.69
CA LYS A 220 25.16 4.24 20.26
C LYS A 220 24.84 2.83 20.82
N GLY A 221 23.79 2.67 21.62
CA GLY A 221 23.38 1.37 22.17
C GLY A 221 22.89 0.37 21.12
N TYR A 222 22.40 0.85 19.97
CA TYR A 222 22.06 0.01 18.81
C TYR A 222 23.25 -0.28 17.87
N ASP A 223 24.50 0.04 18.23
CA ASP A 223 25.70 -0.20 17.39
C ASP A 223 25.56 0.39 15.96
N LEU A 224 24.88 1.54 15.85
CA LEU A 224 24.73 2.25 14.58
C LEU A 224 25.83 3.30 14.38
N LEU A 225 26.32 3.87 15.48
CA LEU A 225 27.52 4.68 15.53
C LEU A 225 28.68 3.78 15.93
N LYS A 226 29.60 3.54 15.00
CA LYS A 226 30.76 2.67 15.25
C LYS A 226 31.92 3.51 15.78
N GLU A 227 32.18 3.40 17.07
CA GLU A 227 33.42 3.88 17.67
C GLU A 227 34.52 2.86 17.37
N LYS A 228 35.53 3.26 16.58
CA LYS A 228 36.63 2.36 16.19
C LYS A 228 37.81 2.42 17.15
N ASP A 229 37.97 3.53 17.88
CA ASP A 229 39.02 3.79 18.87
C ASP A 229 38.44 4.70 19.97
N SER A 230 37.99 4.11 21.09
CA SER A 230 37.35 4.83 22.20
C SER A 230 38.28 5.80 22.93
N ASP A 231 39.60 5.59 22.82
CA ASP A 231 40.62 6.39 23.52
C ASP A 231 40.95 7.70 22.75
N ILE A 232 40.63 7.75 21.46
CA ILE A 232 40.87 8.91 20.58
C ILE A 232 39.58 9.70 20.37
N LEU A 233 38.47 8.99 20.15
CA LEU A 233 37.20 9.62 19.81
C LEU A 233 35.98 8.84 20.33
N SER A 234 35.29 9.39 21.33
CA SER A 234 33.95 8.95 21.72
C SER A 234 32.89 9.74 20.93
N ALA A 235 31.94 9.02 20.34
CA ALA A 235 30.81 9.56 19.61
C ALA A 235 29.53 9.31 20.42
N ASP A 236 29.23 10.21 21.35
CA ASP A 236 28.02 10.12 22.17
C ASP A 236 26.81 10.74 21.49
N SER A 237 25.72 9.96 21.43
CA SER A 237 24.40 10.45 21.03
C SER A 237 23.67 10.95 22.27
N TYR A 238 23.70 12.26 22.52
CA TYR A 238 22.98 12.87 23.64
C TYR A 238 21.54 13.24 23.27
N SER A 239 20.60 13.00 24.19
CA SER A 239 19.19 13.43 24.10
C SER A 239 19.00 14.75 24.84
N TYR A 240 18.78 15.83 24.10
CA TYR A 240 18.23 17.14 24.49
C TYR A 240 18.08 17.43 26.01
N SER A 241 19.18 17.84 26.62
CA SER A 241 19.21 18.72 27.78
C SER A 241 20.60 19.37 27.85
N GLU A 242 20.66 20.69 28.00
CA GLU A 242 21.81 21.39 28.61
C GLU A 242 23.06 21.74 27.79
N ILE A 243 23.00 22.19 26.53
CA ILE A 243 24.13 22.97 25.99
C ILE A 243 23.67 24.21 25.20
N ASP A 244 24.14 25.37 25.68
CA ASP A 244 24.03 26.70 25.07
C ASP A 244 24.76 26.74 23.73
N PHE A 245 24.01 26.63 22.63
CA PHE A 245 24.50 26.99 21.30
C PHE A 245 23.65 28.12 20.72
N SER A 246 24.31 29.06 20.04
CA SER A 246 23.66 30.18 19.35
C SER A 246 22.67 29.66 18.31
N LYS A 247 21.37 29.81 18.61
CA LYS A 247 20.24 29.28 17.86
C LYS A 247 20.12 30.00 16.51
N ILE A 248 20.59 29.38 15.42
CA ILE A 248 20.31 29.85 14.06
C ILE A 248 18.91 29.36 13.66
N THR A 249 17.90 30.22 13.83
CA THR A 249 16.51 29.95 13.45
C THR A 249 16.28 30.24 11.96
N LYS A 250 16.32 29.21 11.12
CA LYS A 250 15.79 29.28 9.76
C LYS A 250 14.31 28.87 9.78
N LYS A 251 13.40 29.80 9.45
CA LYS A 251 11.97 29.49 9.31
C LYS A 251 11.78 28.61 8.07
N VAL A 252 11.64 27.30 8.29
CA VAL A 252 11.29 26.32 7.26
C VAL A 252 9.78 26.15 7.27
N LYS A 253 9.16 26.24 6.09
CA LYS A 253 7.69 26.31 5.91
C LYS A 253 6.99 24.97 6.19
N ASP A 254 7.70 23.87 6.06
CA ASP A 254 7.17 22.51 6.17
C ASP A 254 7.71 21.78 7.41
N LYS A 255 6.85 20.93 8.02
CA LYS A 255 7.26 20.00 9.09
C LYS A 255 8.08 18.87 8.46
N TYR A 256 9.38 18.86 8.70
CA TYR A 256 10.25 17.76 8.28
C TYR A 256 10.42 16.77 9.43
N GLU A 257 9.94 15.54 9.25
CA GLU A 257 10.25 14.42 10.13
C GLU A 257 11.51 13.72 9.61
N ILE A 258 12.56 13.63 10.45
CA ILE A 258 13.79 12.92 10.11
C ILE A 258 13.49 11.42 10.09
N SER A 259 13.06 10.91 8.94
CA SER A 259 12.57 9.54 8.80
C SER A 259 13.64 8.53 8.40
N ASN A 260 14.80 8.99 7.93
CA ASN A 260 15.81 8.11 7.34
C ASN A 260 17.22 8.71 7.43
N ILE A 261 17.92 8.41 8.53
CA ILE A 261 19.33 8.78 8.69
C ILE A 261 20.20 7.72 8.05
N ASN A 262 21.05 8.12 7.11
CA ASN A 262 22.06 7.24 6.54
C ASN A 262 23.31 7.21 7.43
N TYR A 263 23.31 6.31 8.40
CA TYR A 263 24.43 6.10 9.33
C TYR A 263 25.74 5.67 8.66
N THR A 264 25.72 5.21 7.40
CA THR A 264 26.98 4.90 6.69
C THR A 264 27.81 6.16 6.44
N LEU A 265 27.18 7.25 5.99
CA LEU A 265 27.87 8.52 5.78
C LEU A 265 28.41 9.08 7.09
N ILE A 266 27.62 9.00 8.16
CA ILE A 266 28.01 9.44 9.50
C ILE A 266 29.22 8.65 9.99
N ASN A 267 29.21 7.32 9.89
CA ASN A 267 30.35 6.49 10.28
C ASN A 267 31.59 6.74 9.42
N THR A 268 31.42 7.10 8.14
CA THR A 268 32.54 7.47 7.27
C THR A 268 33.16 8.81 7.70
N ALA A 269 32.32 9.78 8.07
CA ALA A 269 32.76 11.06 8.60
C ALA A 269 33.48 10.91 9.96
N ILE A 270 32.94 10.09 10.87
CA ILE A 270 33.60 9.74 12.14
C ILE A 270 34.98 9.13 11.85
N TYR A 271 35.06 8.15 10.94
CA TYR A 271 36.31 7.50 10.59
C TYR A 271 37.37 8.46 10.03
N LEU A 272 36.97 9.36 9.12
CA LEU A 272 37.86 10.39 8.58
C LEU A 272 38.35 11.33 9.69
N GLN A 273 37.47 11.73 10.60
CA GLN A 273 37.82 12.60 11.70
C GLN A 273 38.77 11.91 12.69
N THR A 274 38.55 10.63 13.01
CA THR A 274 39.47 9.84 13.84
C THR A 274 40.86 9.74 13.19
N LEU A 275 40.94 9.56 11.86
CA LEU A 275 42.21 9.57 11.13
C LEU A 275 42.94 10.92 11.22
N ILE A 276 42.22 12.02 11.04
CA ILE A 276 42.80 13.37 11.15
C ILE A 276 43.32 13.64 12.57
N LEU A 277 42.55 13.27 13.59
CA LEU A 277 42.96 13.43 14.99
C LEU A 277 44.18 12.57 15.33
N LYS A 278 44.26 11.34 14.79
CA LYS A 278 45.41 10.45 14.93
C LYS A 278 46.67 11.03 14.30
N VAL A 279 46.56 11.66 13.12
CA VAL A 279 47.68 12.36 12.47
C VAL A 279 48.13 13.60 13.28
N LYS A 280 47.18 14.30 13.92
CA LYS A 280 47.48 15.48 14.75
C LYS A 280 47.91 15.17 16.19
N LYS A 281 47.95 13.88 16.60
CA LYS A 281 48.26 13.44 17.98
C LYS A 281 47.40 14.12 19.05
N ILE A 282 46.12 14.34 18.75
CA ILE A 282 45.16 14.89 19.70
C ILE A 282 44.33 13.72 20.25
N GLU A 283 44.34 13.54 21.56
CA GLU A 283 43.65 12.47 22.27
C GLU A 283 42.45 13.03 23.07
N LYS A 284 41.46 12.17 23.38
CA LYS A 284 40.25 12.50 24.15
C LYS A 284 39.34 13.56 23.52
N CYS A 285 39.04 13.47 22.23
CA CYS A 285 38.03 14.34 21.60
C CYS A 285 36.64 13.69 21.62
N GLU A 286 35.62 14.45 21.97
CA GLU A 286 34.23 14.00 21.91
C GLU A 286 33.53 14.61 20.69
N ILE A 287 32.80 13.81 19.92
CA ILE A 287 31.96 14.30 18.82
C ILE A 287 30.49 14.06 19.12
N PHE A 288 29.76 15.16 19.24
CA PHE A 288 28.31 15.13 19.44
C PHE A 288 27.59 15.20 18.10
N ILE A 289 26.82 14.16 17.79
CA ILE A 289 25.98 14.11 16.58
C ILE A 289 24.55 14.46 16.98
N GLN A 290 24.13 15.68 16.64
CA GLN A 290 22.81 16.21 17.00
C GLN A 290 21.84 16.10 15.81
N PRO A 291 20.76 15.29 15.90
CA PRO A 291 19.66 15.37 14.96
C PRO A 291 18.82 16.62 15.25
N TYR A 292 18.61 17.46 14.23
CA TYR A 292 17.82 18.69 14.35
C TYR A 292 16.36 18.39 14.75
N LYS A 293 15.92 18.84 15.92
CA LYS A 293 14.52 18.79 16.35
C LYS A 293 13.84 20.12 15.99
N GLN A 294 12.88 20.12 15.09
CA GLN A 294 11.90 21.20 15.02
C GLN A 294 10.96 21.05 16.22
N GLU A 295 11.03 21.98 17.17
CA GLU A 295 10.07 22.07 18.26
C GLU A 295 8.66 22.27 17.66
N GLY A 296 7.83 21.24 17.77
CA GLY A 296 6.39 21.40 17.61
C GLY A 296 5.90 22.36 18.68
N TRP A 297 5.21 23.41 18.24
CA TRP A 297 4.55 24.38 19.10
C TRP A 297 3.75 23.66 20.20
N ARG A 298 4.08 23.97 21.47
CA ARG A 298 3.18 23.74 22.59
C ARG A 298 1.91 24.56 22.29
N ILE A 299 0.78 23.88 22.16
CA ILE A 299 -0.51 24.54 22.32
C ILE A 299 -0.56 24.92 23.81
N GLN A 300 -0.33 26.20 24.10
CA GLN A 300 -0.88 26.80 25.31
C GLN A 300 -2.35 27.08 25.03
N THR A 301 -3.17 26.68 26.00
CA THR A 301 -4.64 26.79 26.14
C THR A 301 -5.48 25.95 25.19
#